data_AF-A0A7V9KP76-F1
#
_entry.id   AF-A0A7V9KP76-F1
#
_cell.length_a   1.000
_cell.length_b   1.000
_cell.length_c   1.000
_cell.angle_alpha   90.00
_cell.angle_beta   90.00
_cell.angle_gamma   90.00
#
_symmetry.space_group_name_H-M   'P 1'
#
loop_
_entity.id
_entity.type
_entity.pdbx_description
1 polymer ?
#
loop_
_entity_poly.entity_id
_entity_poly.type
_entity_poly.pdbx_seq_one_letter_code
_entity_poly.pdbx_strand_id
1 'polypeptide(L)' 'MLTCAACGFENAETAKFCGECGTSLTVAEARAAEERKVVSVVFVDLVGSTARAEASDPEDV' A
#
# COMPACT_ATOMS: atom_id res chain seq x y z
N MET A 1 -13.05 -1.32 -23.46
CA MET A 1 -14.16 -2.20 -23.00
C MET A 1 -13.57 -3.15 -21.97
N LEU A 2 -14.22 -3.35 -20.81
CA LEU A 2 -13.68 -4.15 -19.70
C LEU A 2 -14.44 -5.47 -19.57
N THR A 3 -13.75 -6.60 -19.74
CA THR A 3 -14.35 -7.92 -19.59
C THR A 3 -14.30 -8.37 -18.13
N CYS A 4 -15.43 -8.83 -17.58
CA CYS A 4 -15.49 -9.33 -16.22
C CYS A 4 -14.72 -10.65 -16.08
N ALA A 5 -13.74 -10.71 -15.18
CA ALA A 5 -12.96 -11.93 -14.93
C ALA A 5 -13.76 -13.07 -14.27
N ALA A 6 -14.94 -12.78 -13.70
CA ALA A 6 -15.77 -13.77 -13.03
C ALA A 6 -16.78 -14.45 -13.97
N CYS A 7 -17.41 -13.71 -14.89
CA CYS A 7 -18.45 -14.26 -15.79
C CYS A 7 -18.19 -14.05 -17.29
N GLY A 8 -17.19 -13.25 -17.67
CA GLY A 8 -16.86 -12.98 -19.08
C GLY A 8 -17.68 -11.88 -19.74
N PHE A 9 -18.61 -11.22 -19.03
CA PHE A 9 -19.43 -10.15 -19.59
C PHE A 9 -18.62 -8.89 -19.93
N GLU A 10 -18.94 -8.24 -21.05
CA GLU A 10 -18.33 -6.97 -21.44
C GLU A 10 -19.02 -5.78 -20.78
N ASN A 11 -18.25 -4.99 -20.03
CA ASN A 11 -18.73 -3.80 -19.33
C ASN A 11 -18.06 -2.53 -19.89
N ALA A 12 -18.69 -1.39 -19.65
CA ALA A 12 -18.07 -0.09 -19.88
C ALA A 12 -16.82 0.06 -19.00
N GLU A 13 -15.81 0.81 -19.49
CA GLU A 13 -14.54 0.99 -18.77
C GLU A 13 -14.71 1.73 -17.43
N THR A 14 -15.80 2.47 -17.27
CA THR A 14 -16.14 3.21 -16.05
C THR A 14 -17.03 2.42 -15.07
N ALA A 15 -17.41 1.18 -15.39
CA ALA A 15 -18.29 0.38 -14.57
C ALA A 15 -17.60 -0.13 -13.29
N LYS A 16 -18.15 0.20 -12.11
CA LYS A 16 -17.60 -0.25 -10.81
C LYS A 16 -17.94 -1.71 -10.47
N PHE A 17 -19.05 -2.20 -11.00
CA PHE A 17 -19.56 -3.57 -10.81
C PHE A 17 -20.00 -4.13 -12.15
N CYS A 18 -19.94 -5.45 -12.31
CA CYS A 18 -20.45 -6.11 -13.50
C CYS A 18 -21.98 -6.00 -13.57
N GLY A 19 -22.50 -5.58 -14.72
CA GLY A 19 -23.95 -5.46 -14.97
C GLY A 19 -24.70 -6.80 -15.02
N GLU A 20 -24.00 -7.92 -15.12
CA GLU A 20 -24.60 -9.26 -15.16
C GLU A 20 -24.48 -10.01 -13.82
N CYS A 21 -23.26 -10.15 -13.29
CA CYS A 21 -23.01 -10.96 -12.08
C CYS A 21 -22.78 -10.15 -10.80
N GLY A 22 -22.72 -8.82 -10.87
CA GLY A 22 -22.50 -7.94 -9.72
C GLY A 22 -21.08 -7.93 -9.13
N THR A 23 -20.13 -8.67 -9.71
CA THR A 23 -18.74 -8.71 -9.23
C THR A 23 -18.11 -7.31 -9.33
N SER A 24 -17.43 -6.87 -8.25
CA SER A 24 -16.68 -5.62 -8.24
C SER A 24 -15.53 -5.66 -9.25
N LEU A 25 -15.52 -4.69 -10.17
CA LEU A 25 -14.48 -4.56 -11.19
C LEU A 25 -13.31 -3.69 -10.72
N THR A 26 -13.49 -2.91 -9.65
CA THR A 26 -12.46 -2.03 -9.07
C THR A 26 -11.33 -2.80 -8.38
N VAL A 27 -11.58 -4.04 -7.92
CA VAL A 27 -10.53 -4.91 -7.36
C VAL A 27 -9.55 -5.36 -8.45
N ALA A 28 -10.00 -5.49 -9.70
CA ALA A 28 -9.12 -5.82 -10.82
C ALA A 28 -8.12 -4.68 -11.09
N GLU A 29 -8.57 -3.42 -11.02
CA GLU A 29 -7.70 -2.24 -11.14
C GLU A 29 -6.69 -2.15 -9.99
N ALA A 30 -7.13 -2.40 -8.75
CA ALA A 30 -6.25 -2.39 -7.58
C ALA A 30 -5.17 -3.48 -7.64
N ARG A 31 -5.48 -4.67 -8.16
CA ARG A 31 -4.49 -5.74 -8.40
C ARG A 31 -3.50 -5.39 -9.51
N ALA A 32 -3.96 -4.71 -10.57
CA ALA A 32 -3.06 -4.21 -11.61
C ALA A 32 -2.13 -3.10 -11.07
N ALA A 33 -2.58 -2.35 -10.07
CA ALA A 33 -1.80 -1.32 -9.37
C ALA A 33 -1.01 -1.84 -8.15
N GLU A 34 -1.06 -3.13 -7.80
CA GLU A 34 -0.29 -3.70 -6.70
C GLU A 34 1.20 -3.78 -7.10
N GLU A 35 1.91 -2.66 -6.96
CA GLU A 35 3.34 -2.60 -7.18
C GLU A 35 4.09 -3.05 -5.91
N ARG A 36 4.62 -4.28 -5.93
CA ARG A 36 5.49 -4.78 -4.86
C ARG A 36 6.89 -4.19 -4.98
N LYS A 37 7.15 -3.11 -4.22
CA LYS A 37 8.50 -2.55 -4.10
C LYS A 37 9.34 -3.34 -3.11
N VAL A 38 10.44 -3.91 -3.60
CA VAL A 38 11.47 -4.50 -2.76
C VAL A 38 12.24 -3.37 -2.07
N VAL A 39 12.20 -3.32 -0.74
CA VAL A 39 12.93 -2.33 0.06
C VAL A 39 13.91 -3.02 1.00
N SER A 40 15.06 -2.39 1.22
CA SER A 40 16.06 -2.81 2.20
C SER A 40 15.94 -1.95 3.46
N VAL A 41 15.84 -2.58 4.63
CA VAL A 41 15.80 -1.90 5.93
C VAL A 41 17.08 -2.22 6.69
N VAL A 42 17.78 -1.20 7.15
CA VAL A 42 18.95 -1.34 8.00
C VAL A 42 18.57 -0.90 9.41
N PHE A 43 18.75 -1.80 10.37
CA PHE A 43 18.62 -1.49 11.80
C PHE A 43 20.01 -1.17 12.33
N VAL A 44 20.17 0.01 12.92
CA VAL A 44 21.41 0.43 13.59
C VAL A 44 21.06 0.77 15.04
N ASP A 45 21.73 0.11 15.97
CA ASP A 45 21.73 0.54 17.36
C ASP A 45 22.82 1.61 17.55
N LEU A 46 22.44 2.75 18.12
CA LEU A 46 23.39 3.82 18.42
C LEU A 46 23.97 3.59 19.82
N VAL A 47 25.16 2.96 19.87
CA VAL A 47 25.92 2.80 21.11
C VAL A 47 26.13 4.16 21.78
N GLY A 48 25.77 4.25 23.06
CA GLY A 48 25.94 5.48 23.85
C GLY A 48 24.89 6.57 23.58
N SER A 49 23.82 6.27 22.85
CA SER A 49 22.72 7.23 22.61
C SER A 49 22.02 7.67 23.90
N THR A 50 21.83 6.76 24.87
CA THR A 50 21.23 7.07 26.18
C THR A 50 22.03 8.12 26.94
N ALA A 51 23.34 7.88 27.12
CA ALA A 51 24.22 8.81 27.82
C ALA A 51 24.29 10.19 27.12
N ARG A 52 24.21 10.22 25.79
CA ARG A 52 24.20 11.48 25.04
C ARG A 52 22.87 12.24 25.16
N ALA A 53 21.76 11.53 25.26
CA ALA A 53 20.44 12.13 25.47
C ALA A 53 20.37 12.78 26.87
N GLU A 54 20.86 12.08 27.90
CA GLU A 54 20.92 12.60 29.27
C GLU A 54 21.76 13.88 29.37
N ALA A 55 22.92 13.94 28.73
CA ALA A 55 23.79 15.13 28.77
C ALA A 55 23.29 16.32 27.93
N SER A 56 22.25 16.13 27.12
CA SER A 56 21.69 17.18 26.25
C SER A 56 20.37 17.73 26.80
N ASP A 57 20.04 17.41 28.06
CA ASP A 57 18.77 17.81 28.66
C ASP A 57 18.69 19.34 28.83
N PRO A 58 17.67 20.01 28.26
CA PRO A 58 17.55 21.46 28.29
C PRO A 58 17.08 22.01 29.64
N GLU A 59 16.75 21.17 30.62
CA GLU A 59 16.40 21.61 31.99
C GLU A 59 17.66 21.79 32.87
N ASP A 60 18.82 21.32 32.40
CA ASP A 60 20.13 21.41 33.09
C ASP A 60 20.92 22.71 32.79
N VAL A 61 20.31 23.74 32.16
CA VAL A 61 20.92 25.05 31.84
C VAL A 61 20.69 26.15 32.87
#